data_AF-A0A7S1NVZ6-F1
#
_entry.id   AF-A0A7S1NVZ6-F1
#
_cell.length_a   1.000
_cell.length_b   1.000
_cell.length_c   1.000
_cell.angle_alpha   90.00
_cell.angle_beta   90.00
_cell.angle_gamma   90.00
#
_symmetry.space_group_name_H-M   'P 1'
#
loop_
_entity.id
_entity.type
_entity.pdbx_description
1 polymer ?
#
loop_
_entity_poly.entity_id
_entity_poly.type
_entity_poly.pdbx_seq_one_letter_code
_entity_poly.pdbx_strand_id
1 'polypeptide(L)'
;ATQEYWDRLLELEERFNREMEASRRQDLSEKEALKQRHRAARIESIEELSRASSAKASALVELFRQREVELEHEFQRVLQMERRKWQSALRDRDDEIYDLKAKLNALGALKTDRPAPQVQVVREVPVPTRPEFPYFGIEIEDAPEVAEPGVRVITASGPAVAGGLQPNDLIHQIIIPVQVRTQEDFLRALSKSEAGDRVHVAVIRDNQLEKVVLVPEPRSTPRTVSPMR
;
A
#
# COMPACT_ATOMS: atom_id res chain seq x y z
N ALA A 1 -99.80 -39.88 -7.51
CA ALA A 1 -99.04 -40.57 -8.57
C ALA A 1 -98.15 -39.62 -9.39
N THR A 2 -98.67 -38.54 -9.98
CA THR A 2 -97.84 -37.62 -10.79
C THR A 2 -96.89 -36.75 -9.95
N GLN A 3 -97.33 -36.24 -8.79
CA GLN A 3 -96.48 -35.41 -7.91
C GLN A 3 -95.25 -36.18 -7.37
N GLU A 4 -95.45 -37.37 -6.80
CA GLU A 4 -94.37 -38.22 -6.27
C GLU A 4 -93.32 -38.61 -7.32
N TYR A 5 -93.73 -38.74 -8.60
CA TYR A 5 -92.80 -39.00 -9.69
C TYR A 5 -91.89 -37.79 -9.93
N TRP A 6 -92.43 -36.58 -9.96
CA TRP A 6 -91.65 -35.35 -10.12
C TRP A 6 -90.74 -35.09 -8.93
N ASP A 7 -91.20 -35.33 -7.71
CA ASP A 7 -90.38 -35.18 -6.50
C ASP A 7 -89.15 -36.11 -6.53
N ARG A 8 -89.34 -37.39 -6.92
CA ARG A 8 -88.21 -38.33 -7.08
C ARG A 8 -87.24 -37.93 -8.19
N LEU A 9 -87.75 -37.36 -9.28
CA LEU A 9 -86.92 -36.91 -10.39
C LEU A 9 -86.04 -35.73 -9.95
N LEU A 10 -86.62 -34.79 -9.20
CA LEU A 10 -85.89 -33.65 -8.62
C LEU A 10 -84.83 -34.12 -7.62
N GLU A 11 -85.16 -35.06 -6.72
CA GLU A 11 -84.19 -35.64 -5.78
C GLU A 11 -83.01 -36.31 -6.50
N LEU A 12 -83.26 -37.02 -7.61
CA LEU A 12 -82.22 -37.64 -8.42
C LEU A 12 -81.35 -36.58 -9.12
N GLU A 13 -81.94 -35.53 -9.65
CA GLU A 13 -81.21 -34.42 -10.28
C GLU A 13 -80.33 -33.68 -9.26
N GLU A 14 -80.86 -33.37 -8.07
CA GLU A 14 -80.09 -32.76 -6.99
C GLU A 14 -78.97 -33.67 -6.49
N ARG A 15 -79.20 -34.98 -6.44
CA ARG A 15 -78.15 -35.95 -6.07
C ARG A 15 -77.06 -36.00 -7.13
N PHE A 16 -77.42 -36.08 -8.41
CA PHE A 16 -76.48 -36.08 -9.52
C PHE A 16 -75.64 -34.79 -9.55
N ASN A 17 -76.28 -33.63 -9.37
CA ASN A 17 -75.58 -32.34 -9.30
C ASN A 17 -74.62 -32.27 -8.12
N ARG A 18 -75.02 -32.77 -6.93
CA ARG A 18 -74.12 -32.85 -5.76
C ARG A 18 -72.93 -33.77 -6.00
N GLU A 19 -73.13 -34.93 -6.62
CA GLU A 19 -72.05 -35.87 -6.96
C GLU A 19 -71.08 -35.26 -8.00
N MET A 20 -71.61 -34.56 -9.02
CA MET A 20 -70.81 -33.85 -10.02
C MET A 20 -70.02 -32.67 -9.42
N GLU A 21 -70.61 -31.90 -8.51
CA GLU A 21 -69.91 -30.84 -7.79
C GLU A 21 -68.82 -31.39 -6.87
N ALA A 22 -69.10 -32.49 -6.15
CA ALA A 22 -68.11 -33.15 -5.30
C ALA A 22 -66.91 -33.66 -6.12
N SER A 23 -67.18 -34.30 -7.26
CA SER A 23 -66.15 -34.74 -8.19
C SER A 23 -65.33 -33.57 -8.75
N ARG A 24 -65.97 -32.47 -9.16
CA ARG A 24 -65.25 -31.27 -9.61
C ARG A 24 -64.38 -30.64 -8.51
N ARG A 25 -64.88 -30.60 -7.27
CA ARG A 25 -64.09 -30.10 -6.12
C ARG A 25 -62.91 -31.00 -5.82
N GLN A 26 -63.07 -32.31 -5.92
CA GLN A 26 -61.97 -33.26 -5.77
C GLN A 26 -60.93 -33.07 -6.87
N ASP A 27 -61.34 -32.99 -8.15
CA ASP A 27 -60.44 -32.76 -9.27
C ASP A 27 -59.67 -31.43 -9.14
N LEU A 28 -60.34 -30.37 -8.67
CA LEU A 28 -59.70 -29.07 -8.42
C LEU A 28 -58.69 -29.16 -7.26
N SER A 29 -59.06 -29.82 -6.16
CA SER A 29 -58.19 -30.06 -5.02
C SER A 29 -56.94 -30.87 -5.42
N GLU A 30 -57.11 -31.94 -6.19
CA GLU A 30 -56.00 -32.76 -6.69
C GLU A 30 -55.09 -31.96 -7.64
N LYS A 31 -55.66 -31.14 -8.53
CA LYS A 31 -54.88 -30.24 -9.40
C LYS A 31 -54.12 -29.19 -8.60
N GLU A 32 -54.70 -28.64 -7.54
CA GLU A 32 -54.04 -27.68 -6.67
C GLU A 32 -52.91 -28.34 -5.87
N ALA A 33 -53.15 -29.53 -5.31
CA ALA A 33 -52.13 -30.31 -4.62
C ALA A 33 -50.96 -30.67 -5.55
N LEU A 34 -51.24 -31.06 -6.79
CA LEU A 34 -50.22 -31.33 -7.80
C LEU A 34 -49.42 -30.07 -8.15
N LYS A 35 -50.09 -28.93 -8.34
CA LYS A 35 -49.42 -27.63 -8.56
C LYS A 35 -48.53 -27.25 -7.37
N GLN A 36 -48.99 -27.46 -6.14
CA GLN A 36 -48.19 -27.19 -4.94
C GLN A 36 -46.96 -28.11 -4.85
N ARG A 37 -47.11 -29.41 -5.13
CA ARG A 37 -45.97 -30.35 -5.19
C ARG A 37 -44.94 -29.94 -6.25
N HIS A 38 -45.38 -29.55 -7.45
CA HIS A 38 -44.47 -29.07 -8.49
C HIS A 38 -43.77 -27.77 -8.09
N ARG A 39 -44.47 -26.83 -7.43
CA ARG A 39 -43.86 -25.60 -6.91
C ARG A 39 -42.80 -25.91 -5.86
N ALA A 40 -43.11 -26.80 -4.91
CA ALA A 40 -42.17 -27.23 -3.86
C ALA A 40 -40.91 -27.87 -4.47
N ALA A 41 -41.07 -28.84 -5.38
CA ALA A 41 -39.94 -29.49 -6.05
C ALA A 41 -39.08 -28.51 -6.86
N ARG A 42 -39.68 -27.48 -7.48
CA ARG A 42 -38.93 -26.45 -8.21
C ARG A 42 -38.13 -25.55 -7.26
N ILE A 43 -38.68 -25.20 -6.09
CA ILE A 43 -37.96 -24.43 -5.06
C ILE A 43 -36.77 -25.23 -4.54
N GLU A 44 -36.97 -26.51 -4.21
CA GLU A 44 -35.90 -27.41 -3.75
C GLU A 44 -34.77 -27.52 -4.77
N SER A 45 -35.09 -27.71 -6.06
CA SER A 45 -34.09 -27.75 -7.14
C SER A 45 -33.31 -26.43 -7.30
N ILE A 46 -33.98 -25.27 -7.14
CA ILE A 46 -33.32 -23.96 -7.17
C ILE A 46 -32.36 -23.81 -5.98
N GLU A 47 -32.75 -24.26 -4.79
CA GLU A 47 -31.90 -24.23 -3.60
C GLU A 47 -30.67 -25.15 -3.74
N GLU A 48 -30.84 -26.36 -4.28
CA GLU A 48 -29.73 -27.28 -4.56
C GLU A 48 -28.72 -26.68 -5.55
N LEU A 49 -29.21 -26.09 -6.64
CA LEU A 49 -28.35 -25.39 -7.62
C LEU A 49 -27.61 -24.21 -6.99
N SER A 50 -28.28 -23.43 -6.14
CA SER A 50 -27.67 -22.32 -5.41
C SER A 50 -26.56 -22.80 -4.47
N ARG A 51 -26.80 -23.85 -3.67
CA ARG A 51 -25.79 -24.46 -2.78
C ARG A 51 -24.60 -25.01 -3.56
N ALA A 52 -24.83 -25.70 -4.67
CA ALA A 52 -23.76 -26.23 -5.52
C ALA A 52 -22.90 -25.11 -6.12
N SER A 53 -23.53 -24.01 -6.58
CA SER A 53 -22.81 -22.86 -7.11
C SER A 53 -21.97 -22.15 -6.04
N SER A 54 -22.51 -22.00 -4.83
CA SER A 54 -21.83 -21.39 -3.69
C SER A 54 -20.63 -22.23 -3.23
N ALA A 55 -20.80 -23.56 -3.13
CA ALA A 55 -19.70 -24.47 -2.80
C ALA A 55 -18.56 -24.41 -3.84
N LYS A 56 -18.90 -24.36 -5.13
CA LYS A 56 -17.91 -24.23 -6.21
C LYS A 56 -17.18 -22.88 -6.15
N ALA A 57 -17.89 -21.79 -5.88
CA ALA A 57 -17.29 -20.47 -5.70
C ALA A 57 -16.34 -20.44 -4.50
N SER A 58 -16.76 -21.00 -3.35
CA SER A 58 -15.93 -21.10 -2.15
C SER A 58 -14.67 -21.94 -2.39
N ALA A 59 -14.77 -23.05 -3.13
CA ALA A 59 -13.61 -23.87 -3.49
C ALA A 59 -12.62 -23.12 -4.40
N LEU A 60 -13.11 -22.32 -5.36
CA LEU A 60 -12.24 -21.49 -6.20
C LEU A 60 -11.52 -20.42 -5.38
N VAL A 61 -12.21 -19.76 -4.44
CA VAL A 61 -11.59 -18.76 -3.54
C VAL A 61 -10.47 -19.38 -2.72
N GLU A 62 -10.67 -20.59 -2.17
CA GLU A 62 -9.60 -21.28 -1.44
C GLU A 62 -8.41 -21.69 -2.33
N LEU A 63 -8.66 -22.12 -3.57
CA LEU A 63 -7.58 -22.40 -4.53
C LEU A 63 -6.78 -21.13 -4.88
N PHE A 64 -7.45 -19.98 -5.07
CA PHE A 64 -6.75 -18.70 -5.28
C PHE A 64 -5.91 -18.31 -4.08
N ARG A 65 -6.45 -18.45 -2.86
CA ARG A 65 -5.73 -18.17 -1.62
C ARG A 65 -4.50 -19.06 -1.45
N GLN A 66 -4.62 -20.36 -1.74
CA GLN A 66 -3.47 -21.27 -1.74
C GLN A 66 -2.41 -20.85 -2.76
N ARG A 67 -2.84 -20.47 -3.97
CA ARG A 67 -1.92 -20.02 -5.02
C ARG A 67 -1.19 -18.72 -4.66
N GLU A 68 -1.87 -17.78 -4.00
CA GLU A 68 -1.23 -16.55 -3.49
C GLU A 68 -0.14 -16.86 -2.47
N VAL A 69 -0.39 -17.77 -1.53
CA VAL A 69 0.60 -18.21 -0.53
C VAL A 69 1.79 -18.90 -1.19
N GLU A 70 1.57 -19.74 -2.21
CA GLU A 70 2.66 -20.37 -2.98
C GLU A 70 3.54 -19.33 -3.69
N LEU A 71 2.91 -18.36 -4.37
CA LEU A 71 3.62 -17.29 -5.08
C LEU A 71 4.44 -16.43 -4.12
N GLU A 72 3.90 -16.09 -2.95
CA GLU A 72 4.64 -15.37 -1.91
C GLU A 72 5.86 -16.17 -1.45
N HIS A 73 5.72 -17.48 -1.21
CA HIS A 73 6.86 -18.33 -0.86
C HIS A 73 7.90 -18.47 -1.98
N GLU A 74 7.49 -18.50 -3.25
CA GLU A 74 8.41 -18.47 -4.39
C GLU A 74 9.16 -17.14 -4.47
N PHE A 75 8.44 -16.03 -4.33
CA PHE A 75 9.01 -14.69 -4.31
C PHE A 75 10.04 -14.52 -3.19
N GLN A 76 9.72 -14.95 -1.96
CA GLN A 76 10.65 -14.92 -0.83
C GLN A 76 11.89 -15.80 -1.08
N ARG A 77 11.75 -16.95 -1.74
CA ARG A 77 12.89 -17.80 -2.12
C ARG A 77 13.82 -17.10 -3.12
N VAL A 78 13.26 -16.42 -4.12
CA VAL A 78 14.04 -15.64 -5.09
C VAL A 78 14.76 -14.48 -4.39
N LEU A 79 14.07 -13.74 -3.52
CA LEU A 79 14.68 -12.65 -2.74
C LEU A 79 15.84 -13.13 -1.86
N GLN A 80 15.68 -14.27 -1.18
CA GLN A 80 16.75 -14.85 -0.38
C GLN A 80 17.95 -15.28 -1.23
N MET A 81 17.70 -15.84 -2.40
CA MET A 81 18.76 -16.22 -3.34
C MET A 81 19.54 -14.99 -3.82
N GLU A 82 18.85 -13.95 -4.27
CA GLU A 82 19.48 -12.70 -4.72
C GLU A 82 20.25 -12.03 -3.58
N ARG A 83 19.67 -11.98 -2.36
CA ARG A 83 20.38 -11.47 -1.18
C ARG A 83 21.69 -12.21 -0.93
N ARG A 84 21.72 -13.54 -1.05
CA ARG A 84 22.94 -14.34 -0.90
C ARG A 84 23.97 -14.02 -1.98
N LYS A 85 23.54 -13.88 -3.24
CA LYS A 85 24.43 -13.47 -4.35
C LYS A 85 25.08 -12.12 -4.07
N TRP A 86 24.28 -11.13 -3.68
CA TRP A 86 24.77 -9.79 -3.35
C TRP A 86 25.72 -9.80 -2.16
N GLN A 87 25.41 -10.56 -1.11
CA GLN A 87 26.30 -10.71 0.04
C GLN A 87 27.63 -11.37 -0.31
N SER A 88 27.64 -12.35 -1.21
CA SER A 88 28.88 -12.95 -1.72
C SER A 88 29.71 -11.92 -2.48
N ALA A 89 29.09 -11.23 -3.45
CA ALA A 89 29.77 -10.22 -4.26
C ALA A 89 30.32 -9.05 -3.43
N LEU A 90 29.64 -8.70 -2.33
CA LEU A 90 30.12 -7.68 -1.42
C LEU A 90 31.38 -8.14 -0.66
N ARG A 91 31.41 -9.39 -0.18
CA ARG A 91 32.60 -9.97 0.46
C ARG A 91 33.78 -10.02 -0.50
N ASP A 92 33.56 -10.48 -1.73
CA ASP A 92 34.61 -10.56 -2.74
C ASP A 92 35.24 -9.17 -3.02
N ARG A 93 34.41 -8.11 -2.99
CA ARG A 93 34.87 -6.72 -3.11
C ARG A 93 35.62 -6.22 -1.89
N ASP A 94 35.17 -6.57 -0.68
CA ASP A 94 35.86 -6.19 0.56
C ASP A 94 37.26 -6.82 0.61
N ASP A 95 37.40 -8.07 0.15
CA ASP A 95 38.69 -8.77 0.03
C ASP A 95 39.60 -8.06 -0.99
N GLU A 96 39.07 -7.65 -2.15
CA GLU A 96 39.83 -6.86 -3.15
C GLU A 96 40.31 -5.52 -2.58
N ILE A 97 39.44 -4.81 -1.83
CA ILE A 97 39.80 -3.56 -1.16
C ILE A 97 40.91 -3.79 -0.13
N TYR A 98 40.86 -4.88 0.63
CA TYR A 98 41.88 -5.24 1.60
C TYR A 98 43.24 -5.48 0.93
N ASP A 99 43.26 -6.24 -0.17
CA ASP A 99 44.46 -6.49 -0.96
C ASP A 99 45.06 -5.21 -1.55
N LEU A 100 44.22 -4.31 -2.08
CA LEU A 100 44.67 -3.02 -2.61
C LEU A 100 45.27 -2.13 -1.52
N LYS A 101 44.67 -2.10 -0.32
CA LYS A 101 45.23 -1.38 0.84
C LYS A 101 46.58 -1.95 1.26
N ALA A 102 46.72 -3.28 1.29
CA ALA A 102 47.99 -3.93 1.60
C ALA A 102 49.08 -3.55 0.60
N LYS A 103 48.77 -3.56 -0.70
CA LYS A 103 49.69 -3.11 -1.77
C LYS A 103 50.07 -1.64 -1.64
N LEU A 104 49.10 -0.77 -1.34
CA LEU A 104 49.36 0.66 -1.14
C LEU A 104 50.29 0.91 0.05
N ASN A 105 50.10 0.21 1.16
CA ASN A 105 50.96 0.31 2.34
C ASN A 105 52.39 -0.16 2.03
N ALA A 106 52.54 -1.26 1.28
CA ALA A 106 53.85 -1.75 0.84
C ALA A 106 54.58 -0.72 -0.07
N LEU A 107 53.84 -0.04 -0.96
CA LEU A 107 54.40 1.05 -1.79
C LEU A 107 54.76 2.29 -0.97
N GLY A 108 54.00 2.60 0.08
CA GLY A 108 54.30 3.70 1.01
C GLY A 108 55.60 3.48 1.79
N ALA A 109 55.84 2.24 2.24
CA ALA A 109 57.07 1.87 2.93
C ALA A 109 58.34 2.03 2.07
N LEU A 110 58.22 1.98 0.74
CA LEU A 110 59.33 2.19 -0.20
C LEU A 110 59.70 3.68 -0.39
N LYS A 111 58.92 4.63 0.13
CA LYS A 111 59.10 6.08 -0.14
C LYS A 111 59.64 6.91 1.04
N THR A 112 60.00 6.30 2.17
CA THR A 112 60.24 7.05 3.43
C THR A 112 61.68 7.53 3.71
N ASP A 113 62.63 7.47 2.78
CA ASP A 113 63.99 8.00 3.03
C ASP A 113 64.18 9.49 2.72
N ARG A 114 63.10 10.25 2.49
CA ARG A 114 63.19 11.71 2.28
C ARG A 114 62.82 12.46 3.56
N PRO A 115 63.77 13.13 4.24
CA PRO A 115 63.49 13.90 5.45
C PRO A 115 62.50 15.03 5.11
N ALA A 116 61.39 15.08 5.85
CA ALA A 116 60.34 16.06 5.63
C ALA A 116 60.83 17.48 5.99
N PRO A 117 60.61 18.49 5.12
CA PRO A 117 60.84 19.88 5.49
C PRO A 117 59.81 20.31 6.54
N GLN A 118 60.31 20.79 7.69
CA GLN A 118 59.48 21.33 8.76
C GLN A 118 58.93 22.70 8.33
N VAL A 119 57.69 22.72 7.83
CA VAL A 119 56.96 23.97 7.55
C VAL A 119 56.04 24.25 8.73
N GLN A 120 56.38 25.29 9.51
CA GLN A 120 55.53 25.83 10.57
C GLN A 120 54.37 26.59 9.93
N VAL A 121 53.19 25.95 9.87
CA VAL A 121 51.96 26.60 9.43
C VAL A 121 51.32 27.29 10.64
N VAL A 122 51.33 28.62 10.64
CA VAL A 122 50.59 29.46 11.58
C VAL A 122 49.10 29.19 11.37
N ARG A 123 48.45 28.58 12.36
CA ARG A 123 47.01 28.32 12.35
C ARG A 123 46.27 29.60 12.74
N GLU A 124 45.75 30.33 11.76
CA GLU A 124 44.62 31.20 12.01
C GLU A 124 43.45 30.31 12.44
N VAL A 125 42.91 30.56 13.63
CA VAL A 125 41.72 29.86 14.13
C VAL A 125 40.54 30.46 13.38
N PRO A 126 39.91 29.75 12.42
CA PRO A 126 38.71 30.27 11.77
C PRO A 126 37.66 30.49 12.85
N VAL A 127 37.16 31.73 12.93
CA VAL A 127 35.99 32.04 13.75
C VAL A 127 34.88 31.10 13.28
N PRO A 128 34.30 30.23 14.13
CA PRO A 128 33.26 29.31 13.71
C PRO A 128 32.06 30.14 13.25
N THR A 129 31.89 30.24 11.93
CA THR A 129 30.64 30.70 11.34
C THR A 129 29.56 29.76 11.82
N ARG A 130 28.49 30.31 12.39
CA ARG A 130 27.35 29.49 12.84
C ARG A 130 26.88 28.67 11.64
N PRO A 131 26.70 27.35 11.77
CA PRO A 131 26.22 26.53 10.67
C PRO A 131 24.88 27.07 10.21
N GLU A 132 24.81 27.47 8.94
CA GLU A 132 23.57 27.87 8.30
C GLU A 132 22.72 26.63 8.11
N PHE A 133 21.55 26.58 8.75
CA PHE A 133 20.65 25.44 8.60
C PHE A 133 20.01 25.47 7.22
N PRO A 134 20.10 24.39 6.42
CA PRO A 134 19.43 24.30 5.14
C PRO A 134 17.90 24.31 5.34
N TYR A 135 17.17 24.95 4.42
CA TYR A 135 15.71 24.94 4.41
C TYR A 135 15.17 24.67 3.00
N PHE A 136 14.03 23.98 2.93
CA PHE A 136 13.31 23.72 1.67
C PHE A 136 12.12 24.65 1.43
N GLY A 137 11.68 25.39 2.44
CA GLY A 137 10.50 26.27 2.33
C GLY A 137 9.16 25.53 2.41
N ILE A 138 9.06 24.49 3.24
CA ILE A 138 7.82 23.72 3.45
C ILE A 138 7.34 23.79 4.88
N GLU A 139 6.03 23.72 5.05
CA GLU A 139 5.38 23.36 6.32
C GLU A 139 4.92 21.91 6.25
N ILE A 140 5.12 21.18 7.33
CA ILE A 140 4.91 19.73 7.38
C ILE A 140 4.17 19.32 8.65
N GLU A 141 3.39 18.24 8.55
CA GLU A 141 2.74 17.55 9.66
C GLU A 141 3.04 16.04 9.61
N ASP A 142 3.01 15.38 10.77
CA ASP A 142 3.06 13.92 10.81
C ASP A 142 1.82 13.32 10.13
N ALA A 143 2.03 12.32 9.27
CA ALA A 143 0.92 11.61 8.67
C ALA A 143 0.14 10.82 9.74
N PRO A 144 -1.20 10.78 9.67
CA PRO A 144 -1.99 9.97 10.59
C PRO A 144 -1.60 8.49 10.46
N GLU A 145 -1.48 7.82 11.61
CA GLU A 145 -0.91 6.48 11.81
C GLU A 145 -1.53 5.35 10.95
N VAL A 146 -2.64 5.63 10.26
CA VAL A 146 -3.51 4.64 9.63
C VAL A 146 -3.14 4.31 8.18
N ALA A 147 -2.35 5.14 7.48
CA ALA A 147 -2.11 4.97 6.04
C ALA A 147 -0.69 4.52 5.68
N GLU A 148 0.36 5.23 6.12
CA GLU A 148 1.78 4.91 5.87
C GLU A 148 2.67 5.84 6.70
N PRO A 149 3.80 5.38 7.28
CA PRO A 149 4.67 6.25 8.07
C PRO A 149 5.35 7.28 7.18
N GLY A 150 5.24 8.55 7.56
CA GLY A 150 5.76 9.65 6.77
C GLY A 150 5.29 11.01 7.26
N VAL A 151 5.65 12.03 6.50
CA VAL A 151 5.37 13.42 6.83
C VAL A 151 4.65 14.06 5.64
N ARG A 152 3.48 14.67 5.88
CA ARG A 152 2.69 15.32 4.83
C ARG A 152 3.10 16.77 4.67
N VAL A 153 3.20 17.23 3.43
CA VAL A 153 3.42 18.64 3.09
C VAL A 153 2.10 19.40 3.23
N ILE A 154 2.06 20.41 4.10
CA ILE A 154 0.91 21.30 4.28
C ILE A 154 0.98 22.44 3.27
N THR A 155 2.13 23.12 3.23
CA THR A 155 2.40 24.23 2.32
C THR A 155 3.79 24.10 1.73
N ALA A 156 3.96 24.57 0.50
CA ALA A 156 5.22 24.58 -0.21
C ALA A 156 5.51 25.98 -0.75
N SER A 157 6.73 26.45 -0.55
CA SER A 157 7.23 27.74 -1.03
C SER A 157 8.73 27.63 -1.35
N GLY A 158 9.26 28.59 -2.11
CA GLY A 158 10.70 28.68 -2.38
C GLY A 158 11.27 27.41 -3.04
N PRO A 159 12.37 26.84 -2.51
CA PRO A 159 13.06 25.70 -3.13
C PRO A 159 12.21 24.45 -3.35
N ALA A 160 11.24 24.18 -2.47
CA ALA A 160 10.36 23.03 -2.60
C ALA A 160 9.47 23.10 -3.84
N VAL A 161 8.92 24.28 -4.15
CA VAL A 161 8.11 24.50 -5.35
C VAL A 161 8.98 24.40 -6.61
N ALA A 162 10.19 24.97 -6.57
CA ALA A 162 11.15 24.87 -7.67
C ALA A 162 11.55 23.43 -7.97
N GLY A 163 11.63 22.59 -6.94
CA GLY A 163 11.89 21.16 -7.06
C GLY A 163 10.68 20.33 -7.47
N GLY A 164 9.46 20.87 -7.47
CA GLY A 164 8.24 20.17 -7.89
C GLY A 164 7.47 19.47 -6.75
N LEU A 165 7.76 19.81 -5.49
CA LEU A 165 6.99 19.37 -4.34
C LEU A 165 5.62 20.08 -4.30
N GLN A 166 4.56 19.35 -3.99
CA GLN A 166 3.19 19.87 -3.95
C GLN A 166 2.57 19.69 -2.55
N PRO A 167 1.59 20.53 -2.16
CA PRO A 167 0.78 20.27 -0.98
C PRO A 167 0.10 18.90 -1.05
N ASN A 168 -0.01 18.24 0.11
CA ASN A 168 -0.47 16.85 0.29
C ASN A 168 0.48 15.74 -0.16
N ASP A 169 1.65 16.05 -0.72
CA ASP A 169 2.69 15.04 -0.93
C ASP A 169 3.07 14.39 0.41
N LEU A 170 3.14 13.06 0.44
CA LEU A 170 3.60 12.31 1.60
C LEU A 170 5.09 11.97 1.43
N ILE A 171 5.95 12.64 2.20
CA ILE A 171 7.39 12.40 2.22
C ILE A 171 7.68 11.22 3.14
N HIS A 172 8.21 10.15 2.58
CA HIS A 172 8.57 8.94 3.35
C HIS A 172 10.07 8.61 3.28
N GLN A 173 10.84 9.32 2.44
CA GLN A 173 12.30 9.16 2.37
C GLN A 173 13.02 10.44 1.94
N ILE A 174 14.10 10.78 2.64
CA ILE A 174 15.01 11.89 2.31
C ILE A 174 16.43 11.36 2.31
N ILE A 175 17.11 11.45 1.17
CA ILE A 175 18.48 10.92 0.99
C ILE A 175 18.49 9.41 1.20
N ILE A 176 18.75 8.64 0.14
CA ILE A 176 18.82 7.18 0.27
C ILE A 176 20.02 6.83 1.18
N PRO A 177 19.86 6.04 2.27
CA PRO A 177 18.70 5.21 2.62
C PRO A 177 17.85 5.69 3.83
N VAL A 178 17.87 6.97 4.22
CA VAL A 178 17.19 7.46 5.44
C VAL A 178 15.67 7.56 5.24
N GLN A 179 14.92 6.69 5.93
CA GLN A 179 13.46 6.76 6.00
C GLN A 179 13.00 7.90 6.90
N VAL A 180 11.87 8.51 6.54
CA VAL A 180 11.24 9.58 7.30
C VAL A 180 9.90 9.06 7.80
N ARG A 181 9.73 8.94 9.13
CA ARG A 181 8.48 8.49 9.75
C ARG A 181 7.79 9.59 10.54
N THR A 182 8.57 10.52 11.09
CA THR A 182 8.09 11.68 11.85
C THR A 182 8.75 12.97 11.37
N GLN A 183 8.21 14.10 11.80
CA GLN A 183 8.80 15.43 11.61
C GLN A 183 10.22 15.53 12.15
N GLU A 184 10.55 14.87 13.28
CA GLU A 184 11.94 14.84 13.77
C GLU A 184 12.87 14.05 12.84
N ASP A 185 12.41 12.95 12.24
CA ASP A 185 13.19 12.22 11.24
C ASP A 185 13.53 13.10 10.05
N PHE A 186 12.53 13.83 9.56
CA PHE A 186 12.68 14.80 8.47
C PHE A 186 13.77 15.83 8.80
N LEU A 187 13.65 16.51 9.94
CA LEU A 187 14.57 17.57 10.34
C LEU A 187 15.99 17.05 10.56
N ARG A 188 16.13 15.87 11.15
CA ARG A 188 17.42 15.19 11.35
C ARG A 188 18.05 14.70 10.04
N ALA A 189 17.25 14.30 9.06
CA ALA A 189 17.75 13.94 7.74
C ALA A 189 18.23 15.19 6.99
N LEU A 190 17.43 16.26 7.03
CA LEU A 190 17.77 17.54 6.40
C LEU A 190 19.03 18.19 7.00
N SER A 191 19.22 18.11 8.32
CA SER A 191 20.41 18.68 8.98
C SER A 191 21.74 18.03 8.59
N LYS A 192 21.71 16.91 7.86
CA LYS A 192 22.89 16.24 7.33
C LYS A 192 23.26 16.70 5.91
N SER A 193 22.41 17.50 5.26
CA SER A 193 22.68 18.09 3.95
C SER A 193 23.29 19.48 4.09
N GLU A 194 23.99 19.93 3.06
CA GLU A 194 24.45 21.31 2.97
C GLU A 194 23.53 22.12 2.04
N ALA A 195 23.50 23.44 2.23
CA ALA A 195 22.79 24.32 1.32
C ALA A 195 23.44 24.26 -0.07
N GLY A 196 22.62 24.15 -1.12
CA GLY A 196 23.05 23.95 -2.50
C GLY A 196 23.18 22.49 -2.94
N ASP A 197 23.10 21.52 -2.03
CA ASP A 197 23.14 20.11 -2.37
C ASP A 197 21.91 19.66 -3.18
N ARG A 198 22.08 18.68 -4.07
CA ARG A 198 20.94 18.04 -4.75
C ARG A 198 20.42 16.90 -3.88
N VAL A 199 19.34 17.15 -3.15
CA VAL A 199 18.72 16.18 -2.26
C VAL A 199 17.59 15.44 -2.99
N HIS A 200 17.73 14.11 -3.07
CA HIS A 200 16.66 13.25 -3.59
C HIS A 200 15.63 12.95 -2.50
N VAL A 201 14.37 13.24 -2.79
CA VAL A 201 13.23 13.00 -1.91
C VAL A 201 12.28 12.03 -2.60
N ALA A 202 11.84 11.00 -1.91
CA ALA A 202 10.80 10.11 -2.40
C ALA A 202 9.47 10.52 -1.75
N VAL A 203 8.46 10.73 -2.58
CA VAL A 203 7.15 11.20 -2.18
C VAL A 203 6.07 10.28 -2.73
N ILE A 204 4.96 10.17 -2.00
CA ILE A 204 3.78 9.47 -2.45
C ILE A 204 2.74 10.52 -2.81
N ARG A 205 2.36 10.54 -4.10
CA ARG A 205 1.37 11.45 -4.68
C ARG A 205 0.37 10.60 -5.45
N ASP A 206 -0.92 10.83 -5.21
CA ASP A 206 -2.00 10.05 -5.86
C ASP A 206 -1.79 8.53 -5.77
N ASN A 207 -1.28 8.06 -4.62
CA ASN A 207 -0.97 6.65 -4.35
C ASN A 207 0.13 6.06 -5.27
N GLN A 208 0.99 6.90 -5.84
CA GLN A 208 2.16 6.51 -6.65
C GLN A 208 3.44 7.07 -6.03
N LEU A 209 4.50 6.26 -6.09
CA LEU A 209 5.83 6.64 -5.63
C LEU A 209 6.53 7.50 -6.69
N GLU A 210 6.80 8.76 -6.37
CA GLU A 210 7.53 9.70 -7.21
C GLU A 210 8.87 10.09 -6.57
N LYS A 211 9.85 10.43 -7.41
CA LYS A 211 11.15 10.91 -6.99
C LYS A 211 11.31 12.38 -7.38
N VAL A 212 11.52 13.22 -6.38
CA VAL A 212 11.68 14.67 -6.51
C VAL A 212 13.11 15.06 -6.14
N VAL A 213 13.67 16.07 -6.80
CA VAL A 213 15.01 16.59 -6.49
C VAL A 213 14.87 18.01 -5.97
N LEU A 214 15.28 18.21 -4.71
CA LEU A 214 15.26 19.52 -4.05
C LEU A 214 16.67 20.05 -3.89
N VAL A 215 16.82 21.37 -3.91
CA VAL A 215 18.08 22.06 -3.63
C VAL A 215 17.86 22.94 -2.41
N PRO A 216 18.33 22.56 -1.20
CA PRO A 216 18.12 23.37 -0.01
C PRO A 216 18.84 24.71 -0.14
N GLU A 217 18.21 25.77 0.34
CA GLU A 217 18.85 27.08 0.43
C GLU A 217 19.34 27.33 1.86
N PRO A 218 20.31 28.25 2.07
CA PRO A 218 20.67 28.66 3.42
C PRO A 218 19.53 29.49 4.00
N ARG A 219 19.08 29.16 5.22
CA ARG A 219 18.06 29.98 5.89
C ARG A 219 18.65 31.34 6.18
N SER A 220 18.28 32.34 5.37
CA SER A 220 18.62 33.73 5.62
C SER A 220 18.09 34.07 7.00
N THR A 221 18.98 34.19 7.99
CA THR A 221 18.56 34.71 9.30
C THR A 221 17.91 36.06 9.06
N PRO A 222 16.75 36.35 9.68
CA PRO A 222 16.11 37.64 9.50
C PRO A 222 17.13 38.71 9.87
N ARG A 223 17.51 39.51 8.87
CA ARG A 223 18.41 40.65 9.04
C ARG A 223 17.83 41.51 10.15
N THR A 224 18.66 41.72 11.18
CA THR A 224 18.40 42.52 12.37
C THR A 224 17.48 43.70 12.07
N VAL A 225 16.38 43.76 12.82
CA VAL A 225 15.49 44.92 12.98
C VAL A 225 16.29 46.22 12.94
N SER A 226 15.96 47.11 12.01
CA SER A 226 16.44 48.49 12.08
C SER A 226 16.01 49.06 13.43
N PRO A 227 16.92 49.62 14.24
CA PRO A 227 16.50 50.30 15.46
C PRO A 227 15.54 51.43 15.07
N MET A 228 14.32 51.41 15.64
CA MET A 228 13.38 52.53 15.52
C MET A 228 14.09 53.81 15.98
N ARG A 229 14.04 54.86 15.14
CA ARG A 229 14.46 56.21 15.48
C ARG A 229 13.45 56.87 16.42
#